data_AF-A0A7Y8CW60-F1
#
_entry.id   AF-A0A7Y8CW60-F1
#
_cell.length_a   1.000
_cell.length_b   1.000
_cell.length_c   1.000
_cell.angle_alpha   90.00
_cell.angle_beta   90.00
_cell.angle_gamma   90.00
#
_symmetry.space_group_name_H-M   'P 1'
#
loop_
_entity.id
_entity.type
_entity.pdbx_description
1 polymer ?
#
loop_
_entity_poly.entity_id
_entity_poly.type
_entity_poly.pdbx_seq_one_letter_code
_entity_poly.pdbx_strand_id
1 'polypeptide(L)'
;MQAQPNSSSDDKATTVPGEGTQEARHLMAIRIVGTALFDYQVHKTPAARIRLEAFTTMAHLQGDLTVNEAAFVSQLLTTLASDGASV
;
A
#
# COMPACT_ATOMS: atom_id res chain seq x y z
N MET A 1 12.90 47.27 -27.99
CA MET A 1 11.94 46.19 -27.71
C MET A 1 12.16 45.78 -26.27
N GLN A 2 11.19 46.05 -25.37
CA GLN A 2 11.24 45.57 -23.98
C GLN A 2 10.26 44.42 -23.87
N ALA A 3 10.76 43.21 -23.60
CA ALA A 3 9.93 42.06 -23.32
C ALA A 3 9.48 42.14 -21.86
N GLN A 4 8.17 42.32 -21.65
CA GLN A 4 7.58 42.14 -20.32
C GLN A 4 7.68 40.65 -19.95
N PRO A 5 8.03 40.29 -18.71
CA PRO A 5 7.85 38.93 -18.24
C PRO A 5 6.34 38.68 -18.18
N ASN A 6 5.87 37.84 -19.09
CA ASN A 6 4.58 37.19 -19.00
C ASN A 6 4.61 36.30 -17.75
N SER A 7 4.20 36.89 -16.63
CA SER A 7 3.87 36.13 -15.42
C SER A 7 2.70 35.21 -15.77
N SER A 8 3.02 33.98 -16.15
CA SER A 8 2.09 32.89 -16.39
C SER A 8 1.51 32.45 -15.05
N SER A 9 0.46 33.14 -14.62
CA SER A 9 -0.35 32.72 -13.47
C SER A 9 -1.16 31.48 -13.87
N ASP A 10 -0.97 30.44 -13.06
CA ASP A 10 -1.95 29.40 -12.73
C ASP A 10 -2.38 28.41 -13.82
N ASP A 11 -1.49 27.44 -14.06
CA ASP A 11 -1.91 26.04 -14.13
C ASP A 11 -0.97 25.22 -13.24
N LYS A 12 -1.06 25.49 -11.93
CA LYS A 12 -0.35 24.68 -10.93
C LYS A 12 -1.13 23.37 -10.78
N ALA A 13 -0.45 22.24 -10.88
CA ALA A 13 -1.02 20.90 -10.74
C ALA A 13 -2.14 20.86 -9.69
N THR A 14 -3.34 20.47 -10.11
CA THR A 14 -4.61 20.53 -9.36
C THR A 14 -4.67 19.56 -8.17
N THR A 15 -3.55 18.99 -7.73
CA THR A 15 -3.56 18.08 -6.60
C THR A 15 -3.74 18.89 -5.32
N VAL A 16 -4.83 18.63 -4.61
CA VAL A 16 -5.05 19.21 -3.29
C VAL A 16 -3.83 18.82 -2.44
N PRO A 17 -3.13 19.77 -1.78
CA PRO A 17 -1.83 19.52 -1.14
C PRO A 17 -1.79 18.35 -0.14
N GLY A 18 -2.97 17.90 0.37
CA GLY A 18 -3.10 16.74 1.23
C GLY A 18 -3.36 15.41 0.50
N GLU A 19 -4.08 15.42 -0.62
CA GLU A 19 -4.47 14.21 -1.36
C GLU A 19 -3.24 13.52 -1.98
N GLY A 20 -2.34 14.30 -2.58
CA GLY A 20 -1.13 13.74 -3.19
C GLY A 20 -0.21 13.00 -2.18
N THR A 21 -0.18 13.45 -0.92
CA THR A 21 0.62 12.81 0.13
C THR A 21 -0.06 11.53 0.63
N GLN A 22 -1.39 11.53 0.78
CA GLN A 22 -2.14 10.35 1.18
C GLN A 22 -2.09 9.26 0.11
N GLU A 23 -2.31 9.60 -1.16
CA GLU A 23 -2.21 8.66 -2.28
C GLU A 23 -0.79 8.06 -2.39
N ALA A 24 0.25 8.89 -2.21
CA ALA A 24 1.63 8.38 -2.22
C ALA A 24 1.90 7.39 -1.07
N ARG A 25 1.38 7.67 0.14
CA ARG A 25 1.48 6.73 1.28
C ARG A 25 0.70 5.45 1.04
N HIS A 26 -0.50 5.57 0.47
CA HIS A 26 -1.34 4.44 0.11
C HIS A 26 -0.63 3.49 -0.87
N LEU A 27 -0.05 4.03 -1.95
CA LEU A 27 0.73 3.25 -2.90
C LEU A 27 1.99 2.64 -2.27
N MET A 28 2.65 3.34 -1.34
CA MET A 28 3.77 2.76 -0.59
C MET A 28 3.32 1.61 0.32
N ALA A 29 2.19 1.74 1.01
CA ALA A 29 1.62 0.68 1.83
C ALA A 29 1.27 -0.56 1.00
N ILE A 30 0.63 -0.38 -0.16
CA ILE A 30 0.36 -1.47 -1.11
C ILE A 30 1.67 -2.16 -1.50
N ARG A 31 2.72 -1.40 -1.83
CA ARG A 31 4.03 -1.97 -2.21
C ARG A 31 4.65 -2.78 -1.07
N ILE A 32 4.64 -2.26 0.15
CA ILE A 32 5.24 -2.92 1.33
C ILE A 32 4.48 -4.22 1.63
N VAL A 33 3.14 -4.16 1.70
CA VAL A 33 2.29 -5.32 1.96
C VAL A 33 2.40 -6.35 0.83
N GLY A 34 2.39 -5.92 -0.43
CA GLY A 34 2.57 -6.79 -1.59
C GLY A 34 3.93 -7.51 -1.58
N THR A 35 4.99 -6.83 -1.15
CA THR A 35 6.33 -7.43 -1.01
C THR A 35 6.34 -8.50 0.09
N ALA A 36 5.74 -8.23 1.25
CA ALA A 36 5.64 -9.20 2.33
C ALA A 36 4.74 -10.40 1.96
N LEU A 37 3.69 -10.17 1.18
CA LEU A 37 2.84 -11.22 0.65
C LEU A 37 3.62 -12.14 -0.30
N PHE A 38 4.39 -11.56 -1.21
CA PHE A 38 5.27 -12.32 -2.08
C PHE A 38 6.29 -13.15 -1.29
N ASP A 39 6.96 -12.54 -0.30
CA ASP A 39 7.92 -13.22 0.58
C ASP A 39 7.28 -14.42 1.30
N TYR A 40 6.06 -14.26 1.81
CA TYR A 40 5.31 -15.35 2.43
C TYR A 40 4.96 -16.46 1.43
N GLN A 41 4.51 -16.10 0.22
CA GLN A 41 4.14 -17.08 -0.80
C GLN A 41 5.33 -17.92 -1.28
N VAL A 42 6.51 -17.32 -1.37
CA VAL A 42 7.74 -18.02 -1.79
C VAL A 42 8.29 -18.89 -0.67
N HIS A 43 8.44 -18.35 0.54
CA HIS A 43 9.14 -19.04 1.61
C HIS A 43 8.24 -19.88 2.52
N LYS A 44 6.94 -19.55 2.61
CA LYS A 44 5.93 -20.23 3.43
C LYS A 44 6.32 -20.42 4.90
N THR A 45 7.09 -19.48 5.45
CA THR A 45 7.53 -19.56 6.86
C THR A 45 6.58 -18.79 7.80
N PRO A 46 6.47 -19.21 9.07
CA PRO A 46 5.71 -18.45 10.09
C PRO A 46 6.23 -17.02 10.25
N ALA A 47 7.54 -16.80 10.14
CA ALA A 47 8.13 -15.48 10.25
C ALA A 47 7.69 -14.54 9.12
N ALA A 48 7.63 -15.04 7.87
CA ALA A 48 7.14 -14.25 6.73
C ALA A 48 5.65 -13.94 6.87
N ARG A 49 4.85 -14.90 7.38
CA ARG A 49 3.43 -14.69 7.70
C ARG A 49 3.23 -13.58 8.74
N ILE A 50 3.95 -13.64 9.86
CA ILE A 50 3.86 -12.64 10.93
C ILE A 50 4.22 -11.25 10.40
N ARG A 51 5.24 -11.13 9.54
CA ARG A 51 5.60 -9.85 8.90
C ARG A 51 4.48 -9.30 8.01
N LEU A 52 3.86 -10.16 7.20
CA LEU A 52 2.72 -9.76 6.37
C LEU A 52 1.56 -9.25 7.24
N GLU A 53 1.17 -10.01 8.26
CA GLU A 53 0.10 -9.62 9.19
C GLU A 53 0.39 -8.29 9.89
N ALA A 54 1.64 -8.10 10.34
CA ALA A 54 2.08 -6.88 11.00
C ALA A 54 2.03 -5.66 10.08
N PHE A 55 2.55 -5.75 8.85
CA PHE A 55 2.53 -4.63 7.90
C PHE A 55 1.12 -4.28 7.46
N THR A 56 0.27 -5.27 7.18
CA THR A 56 -1.14 -5.02 6.83
C THR A 56 -1.87 -4.33 7.98
N THR A 57 -1.70 -4.81 9.21
CA THR A 57 -2.34 -4.22 10.39
C THR A 57 -1.86 -2.79 10.62
N MET A 58 -0.56 -2.54 10.57
CA MET A 58 0.00 -1.20 10.78
C MET A 58 -0.44 -0.22 9.68
N ALA A 59 -0.43 -0.64 8.42
CA ALA A 59 -0.87 0.23 7.32
C ALA A 59 -2.36 0.57 7.42
N HIS A 60 -3.19 -0.40 7.84
CA HIS A 60 -4.61 -0.14 8.10
C HIS A 60 -4.82 0.85 9.26
N LEU A 61 -4.14 0.64 10.39
CA LEU A 61 -4.26 1.51 11.57
C LEU A 61 -3.79 2.95 11.30
N GLN A 62 -2.83 3.15 10.39
CA GLN A 62 -2.35 4.47 9.97
C GLN A 62 -3.25 5.14 8.91
N GLY A 63 -4.27 4.43 8.43
CA GLY A 63 -5.15 4.89 7.34
C GLY A 63 -4.50 4.82 5.96
N ASP A 64 -3.35 4.17 5.82
CA ASP A 64 -2.67 3.97 4.54
C ASP A 64 -3.27 2.78 3.76
N LEU A 65 -4.03 1.90 4.42
CA LEU A 65 -4.90 0.91 3.78
C LEU A 65 -6.35 1.04 4.24
N THR A 66 -7.26 0.85 3.31
CA THR A 66 -8.68 0.75 3.59
C THR A 66 -9.00 -0.56 4.34
N VAL A 67 -10.16 -0.60 4.99
CA VAL A 67 -10.68 -1.82 5.65
C VAL A 67 -10.77 -2.98 4.66
N ASN A 68 -11.20 -2.71 3.43
CA ASN A 68 -11.40 -3.74 2.41
C ASN A 68 -10.08 -4.39 1.97
N GLU A 69 -9.02 -3.60 1.84
CA GLU A 69 -7.70 -4.12 1.47
C GLU A 69 -7.07 -4.93 2.60
N ALA A 70 -7.20 -4.49 3.84
CA ALA A 70 -6.76 -5.26 5.00
C ALA A 70 -7.53 -6.58 5.15
N ALA A 71 -8.85 -6.54 4.93
CA ALA A 71 -9.71 -7.72 4.93
C ALA A 71 -9.34 -8.70 3.80
N PHE A 72 -9.03 -8.18 2.60
CA PHE A 72 -8.57 -8.99 1.47
C PHE A 72 -7.31 -9.79 1.82
N VAL A 73 -6.30 -9.15 2.41
CA VAL A 73 -5.07 -9.86 2.82
C VAL A 73 -5.35 -10.90 3.91
N SER A 74 -6.23 -10.58 4.87
CA SER A 74 -6.62 -11.52 5.94
C SER A 74 -7.35 -12.75 5.39
N GLN A 75 -8.24 -12.55 4.42
CA GLN A 75 -8.91 -13.64 3.72
C GLN A 75 -7.90 -14.49 2.94
N LEU A 76 -6.98 -13.85 2.22
CA LEU A 76 -5.94 -14.54 1.46
C LEU A 76 -5.07 -15.41 2.38
N LEU A 77 -4.64 -14.91 3.53
CA LEU A 77 -3.88 -15.69 4.53
C LEU A 77 -4.63 -16.93 5.01
N THR A 78 -5.95 -16.83 5.17
CA THR A 78 -6.81 -17.97 5.57
C THR A 78 -6.86 -19.03 4.46
N THR A 79 -7.04 -18.59 3.21
CA THR A 79 -7.04 -19.48 2.04
C THR A 79 -5.69 -20.17 1.87
N LEU A 80 -4.59 -19.42 1.94
CA LEU A 80 -3.23 -19.95 1.76
C LEU A 80 -2.82 -20.93 2.87
N ALA A 81 -3.29 -20.72 4.10
CA ALA A 81 -3.07 -21.66 5.19
C ALA A 81 -3.79 -23.00 4.96
N SER A 82 -4.93 -22.98 4.27
CA SER A 82 -5.73 -24.17 3.97
C SER A 82 -5.12 -25.02 2.84
N ASP A 83 -4.47 -24.37 1.87
CA ASP A 83 -3.82 -25.03 0.73
C ASP A 83 -2.53 -25.78 1.12
N GLY A 84 -1.82 -25.29 2.15
CA GLY A 84 -0.61 -25.94 2.69
C GLY A 84 -0.86 -27.18 3.54
N ALA A 85 -2.12 -27.51 3.88
CA ALA A 85 -2.48 -28.63 4.76
C ALA A 85 -2.77 -29.95 4.00
N SER A 86 -2.66 -29.95 2.66
CA SER A 86 -2.99 -31.11 1.81
C SER A 86 -1.77 -31.91 1.31
N VAL A 87 -0.68 -31.98 2.08
CA VAL A 87 0.50 -32.83 1.76
C VAL A 87 0.56 -34.07 2.65
#